data_AF-A0A2J8W200-F1
#
_entry.id   AF-A0A2J8W200-F1
#
_cell.length_a   1.000
_cell.length_b   1.000
_cell.length_c   1.000
_cell.angle_alpha   90.00
_cell.angle_beta   90.00
_cell.angle_gamma   90.00
#
_symmetry.space_group_name_H-M   'P 1'
#
loop_
_entity.id
_entity.type
_entity.pdbx_description
1 polymer ?
#
loop_
_entity_poly.entity_id
_entity_poly.type
_entity_poly.pdbx_seq_one_letter_code
_entity_poly.pdbx_strand_id
1 'polypeptide(L)'
;MKPTGTDPRILSIAAEVAKSPEQNVPVILLKLKEIINITPLGSSELKKIKQDIYCYDLIQYCLLVLSQDCSRIQGGWTTISQLTQILSHCCVGLEPGEDAEEFYNELLPSAAENFLVLGRQLQTCFINAAKAEEKDELLHFFQIVTDSLFWLLGGHVELIQNVLQSDHFLHLLQADNVQIGSAVMMMLQNILQINSGDLLRIGRKALYSILDEVIFKLFSTPSPVIRSTATKLLLLMAESHQEILILLRQSTCYKGLRSLLSKQETGTEFSQELRQLIGLLSPTVYQEVEEQIQTIKDVAGDK
;
A
#
# COMPACT_ATOMS: atom_id res chain seq x y z
N MET A 1 -5.54 -10.36 -32.01
CA MET A 1 -6.51 -10.04 -33.10
C MET A 1 -6.94 -8.57 -32.97
N LYS A 2 -6.99 -7.77 -34.05
CA LYS A 2 -7.56 -6.40 -33.95
C LYS A 2 -9.08 -6.50 -33.68
N PRO A 3 -9.62 -5.91 -32.60
CA PRO A 3 -11.05 -5.99 -32.35
C PRO A 3 -11.83 -5.22 -33.42
N THR A 4 -12.68 -5.92 -34.16
CA THR A 4 -13.68 -5.28 -35.02
C THR A 4 -14.63 -4.47 -34.14
N GLY A 5 -14.54 -3.14 -34.23
CA GLY A 5 -15.38 -2.21 -33.47
C GLY A 5 -14.67 -1.41 -32.38
N THR A 6 -13.34 -1.25 -32.40
CA THR A 6 -12.60 -0.35 -31.50
C THR A 6 -13.20 1.05 -31.42
N ASP A 7 -13.23 1.63 -30.21
CA ASP A 7 -13.61 3.02 -30.01
C ASP A 7 -12.71 3.98 -30.82
N PRO A 8 -13.28 4.83 -31.70
CA PRO A 8 -12.50 5.69 -32.58
C PRO A 8 -11.62 6.70 -31.82
N ARG A 9 -12.02 7.08 -30.59
CA ARG A 9 -11.24 7.99 -29.74
C ARG A 9 -9.96 7.31 -29.25
N ILE A 10 -10.05 6.04 -28.86
CA ILE A 10 -8.89 5.24 -28.43
C ILE A 10 -7.95 5.00 -29.61
N LEU A 11 -8.50 4.65 -30.77
CA LEU A 11 -7.70 4.48 -32.00
C LEU A 11 -6.96 5.76 -32.38
N SER A 12 -7.62 6.92 -32.24
CA SER A 12 -6.99 8.22 -32.49
C SER A 12 -5.83 8.49 -31.53
N ILE A 13 -6.00 8.22 -30.23
CA ILE A 13 -4.95 8.39 -29.23
C ILE A 13 -3.76 7.47 -29.53
N ALA A 14 -4.02 6.19 -29.82
CA ALA A 14 -2.96 5.24 -30.17
C ALA A 14 -2.18 5.66 -31.42
N ALA A 15 -2.88 6.15 -32.46
CA ALA A 15 -2.23 6.65 -33.66
C ALA A 15 -1.39 7.92 -33.41
N GLU A 16 -1.82 8.78 -32.48
CA GLU A 16 -1.08 9.99 -32.09
C GLU A 16 0.16 9.63 -31.26
N VAL A 17 0.05 8.72 -30.27
CA VAL A 17 1.18 8.20 -29.49
C VAL A 17 2.24 7.59 -30.42
N ALA A 18 1.85 6.74 -31.37
CA ALA A 18 2.79 6.07 -32.27
C ALA A 18 3.57 7.02 -33.22
N LYS A 19 3.06 8.23 -33.47
CA LYS A 19 3.66 9.21 -34.40
C LYS A 19 4.34 10.37 -33.69
N SER A 20 4.19 10.49 -32.38
CA SER A 20 4.65 11.64 -31.63
C SER A 20 6.03 11.40 -31.01
N PRO A 21 6.84 12.46 -30.82
CA PRO A 21 8.05 12.36 -30.00
C PRO A 21 7.71 11.93 -28.58
N GLU A 22 8.62 11.17 -27.94
CA GLU A 22 8.45 10.64 -26.57
C GLU A 22 8.02 11.71 -25.55
N GLN A 23 8.53 12.93 -25.69
CA GLN A 23 8.25 14.07 -24.80
C GLN A 23 6.77 14.47 -24.78
N ASN A 24 6.04 14.23 -25.88
CA ASN A 24 4.63 14.59 -26.03
C ASN A 24 3.69 13.44 -25.60
N VAL A 25 4.20 12.21 -25.54
CA VAL A 25 3.42 11.01 -25.19
C VAL A 25 2.67 11.17 -23.87
N PRO A 26 3.27 11.68 -22.77
CA PRO A 26 2.56 11.88 -21.50
C PRO A 26 1.29 12.73 -21.65
N VAL A 27 1.38 13.85 -22.39
CA VAL A 27 0.25 14.77 -22.59
C VAL A 27 -0.85 14.14 -23.45
N ILE A 28 -0.47 13.34 -24.45
CA ILE A 28 -1.42 12.62 -25.31
C ILE A 28 -2.18 11.58 -24.50
N LEU A 29 -1.49 10.83 -23.64
CA LEU A 29 -2.10 9.81 -22.78
C LEU A 29 -3.10 10.40 -21.79
N LEU A 30 -2.95 11.67 -21.36
CA LEU A 30 -3.93 12.33 -20.49
C LEU A 30 -5.33 12.44 -21.12
N LYS A 31 -5.45 12.41 -22.45
CA LYS A 31 -6.75 12.41 -23.15
C LYS A 31 -7.59 11.17 -22.79
N LEU A 32 -6.96 10.08 -22.34
CA LEU A 32 -7.68 8.89 -21.86
C LEU A 32 -8.53 9.19 -20.63
N LYS A 33 -8.10 10.13 -19.77
CA LYS A 33 -8.82 10.49 -18.55
C LYS A 33 -10.22 11.02 -18.85
N GLU A 34 -10.34 11.87 -19.87
CA GLU A 34 -11.62 12.43 -20.27
C GLU A 34 -12.57 11.34 -20.74
N ILE A 35 -12.08 10.42 -21.58
CA ILE A 35 -12.86 9.28 -22.09
C ILE A 35 -13.35 8.39 -20.96
N ILE A 36 -12.47 8.05 -20.01
CA ILE A 36 -12.81 7.18 -18.87
C ILE A 36 -13.83 7.85 -17.95
N ASN A 37 -13.68 9.15 -17.68
CA ASN A 37 -14.51 9.87 -16.70
C ASN A 37 -15.94 10.14 -17.19
N ILE A 38 -16.15 10.32 -18.49
CA ILE A 38 -17.50 10.53 -19.04
C ILE A 38 -18.29 9.23 -19.21
N THR A 39 -17.62 8.09 -19.22
CA THR A 39 -18.27 6.78 -19.37
C THR A 39 -18.74 6.25 -18.02
N PRO A 40 -20.02 5.84 -17.88
CA PRO A 40 -20.56 5.37 -16.60
C PRO A 40 -19.80 4.17 -16.02
N LEU A 41 -19.55 4.20 -14.71
CA LEU A 41 -18.90 3.10 -13.98
C LEU A 41 -19.70 1.80 -14.13
N GLY A 42 -19.00 0.69 -14.36
CA GLY A 42 -19.59 -0.65 -14.51
C GLY A 42 -20.33 -0.89 -15.84
N SER A 43 -20.39 0.10 -16.74
CA SER A 43 -21.02 -0.06 -18.04
C SER A 43 -20.23 -1.02 -18.95
N SER A 44 -20.93 -1.68 -19.87
CA SER A 44 -20.31 -2.48 -20.94
C SER A 44 -19.44 -1.63 -21.86
N GLU A 45 -19.80 -0.34 -22.03
CA GLU A 45 -18.98 0.64 -22.75
C GLU A 45 -17.63 0.84 -22.07
N LEU A 46 -17.60 1.06 -20.76
CA LEU A 46 -16.35 1.24 -20.02
C LEU A 46 -15.46 -0.01 -20.09
N LYS A 47 -16.05 -1.21 -19.98
CA LYS A 47 -15.31 -2.46 -20.16
C LYS A 47 -14.63 -2.53 -21.54
N LYS A 48 -15.39 -2.19 -22.59
CA LYS A 48 -14.87 -2.16 -23.96
C LYS A 48 -13.77 -1.11 -24.14
N ILE A 49 -13.94 0.09 -23.58
CA ILE A 49 -12.93 1.14 -23.62
C ILE A 49 -11.63 0.67 -22.95
N LYS A 50 -11.69 0.04 -21.78
CA LYS A 50 -10.50 -0.52 -21.12
C LYS A 50 -9.84 -1.60 -21.95
N GLN A 51 -10.62 -2.47 -22.59
CA GLN A 51 -10.10 -3.49 -23.50
C GLN A 51 -9.37 -2.85 -24.69
N ASP A 52 -9.97 -1.84 -25.32
CA ASP A 52 -9.35 -1.11 -26.41
C ASP A 52 -8.05 -0.41 -25.93
N ILE A 53 -8.04 0.23 -24.76
CA ILE A 53 -6.83 0.85 -24.19
C ILE A 53 -5.71 -0.20 -24.03
N TYR A 54 -6.05 -1.40 -23.55
CA TYR A 54 -5.09 -2.48 -23.39
C TYR A 54 -4.60 -3.05 -24.73
N CYS A 55 -5.50 -3.34 -25.67
CA CYS A 55 -5.14 -3.90 -26.98
C CYS A 55 -4.29 -2.98 -27.87
N TYR A 56 -4.23 -1.68 -27.57
CA TYR A 56 -3.36 -0.71 -28.25
C TYR A 56 -2.15 -0.30 -27.40
N ASP A 57 -1.79 -1.11 -26.41
CA ASP A 57 -0.62 -0.97 -25.54
C ASP A 57 -0.57 0.36 -24.74
N LEU A 58 -1.69 1.06 -24.62
CA LEU A 58 -1.72 2.39 -23.99
C LEU A 58 -1.47 2.29 -22.47
N ILE A 59 -1.81 1.16 -21.85
CA ILE A 59 -1.47 0.84 -20.45
C ILE A 59 0.06 0.75 -20.30
N GLN A 60 0.71 0.04 -21.22
CA GLN A 60 2.16 -0.15 -21.26
C GLN A 60 2.88 1.18 -21.51
N TYR A 61 2.35 2.03 -22.40
CA TYR A 61 2.86 3.39 -22.58
C TYR A 61 2.74 4.24 -21.31
N CYS A 62 1.61 4.18 -20.58
CA CYS A 62 1.49 4.85 -19.28
C CYS A 62 2.55 4.35 -18.30
N LEU A 63 2.72 3.03 -18.17
CA LEU A 63 3.72 2.43 -17.29
C LEU A 63 5.15 2.84 -17.67
N LEU A 64 5.47 2.84 -18.96
CA LEU A 64 6.77 3.26 -19.47
C LEU A 64 7.07 4.71 -19.13
N VAL A 65 6.09 5.62 -19.32
CA VAL A 65 6.24 7.03 -18.95
C VAL A 65 6.48 7.19 -17.45
N LEU A 66 5.72 6.48 -16.61
CA LEU A 66 5.86 6.55 -15.15
C LEU A 66 7.18 5.97 -14.63
N SER A 67 7.80 5.06 -15.40
CA SER A 67 9.11 4.46 -15.08
C SER A 67 10.30 5.38 -15.42
N GLN A 68 10.07 6.51 -16.09
CA GLN A 68 11.12 7.44 -16.50
C GLN A 68 11.45 8.47 -15.41
N ASP A 69 12.53 9.23 -15.66
CA ASP A 69 12.90 10.38 -14.84
C ASP A 69 11.79 11.44 -14.84
N CYS A 70 11.09 11.53 -13.70
CA CYS A 70 9.94 12.39 -13.49
C CYS A 70 10.23 13.88 -13.71
N SER A 71 11.50 14.31 -13.57
CA SER A 71 11.90 15.69 -13.82
C SER A 71 11.79 16.09 -15.30
N ARG A 72 11.72 15.11 -16.21
CA ARG A 72 11.66 15.32 -17.66
C ARG A 72 10.24 15.26 -18.22
N ILE A 73 9.27 14.86 -17.41
CA ILE A 73 7.88 14.71 -17.84
C ILE A 73 7.23 16.09 -17.90
N GLN A 74 6.71 16.46 -19.07
CA GLN A 74 5.98 17.71 -19.25
C GLN A 74 4.77 17.78 -18.30
N GLY A 75 4.67 18.87 -17.54
CA GLY A 75 3.64 19.07 -16.51
C GLY A 75 3.95 18.43 -15.15
N GLY A 76 5.12 17.79 -15.00
CA GLY A 76 5.65 17.33 -13.72
C GLY A 76 4.70 16.41 -12.94
N TRP A 77 4.63 16.61 -11.63
CA TRP A 77 3.81 15.80 -10.72
C TRP A 77 2.32 15.79 -11.08
N THR A 78 1.78 16.88 -11.64
CA THR A 78 0.40 16.91 -12.12
C THR A 78 0.15 15.86 -13.19
N THR A 79 1.00 15.79 -14.22
CA THR A 79 0.88 14.79 -15.29
C THR A 79 1.09 13.38 -14.74
N ILE A 80 2.11 13.19 -13.90
CA ILE A 80 2.44 11.89 -13.29
C ILE A 80 1.26 11.36 -12.48
N SER A 81 0.69 12.16 -11.57
CA SER A 81 -0.44 11.74 -10.75
C SER A 81 -1.67 11.40 -11.59
N GLN A 82 -1.92 12.12 -12.69
CA GLN A 82 -3.04 11.80 -13.58
C GLN A 82 -2.80 10.51 -14.37
N LEU A 83 -1.57 10.26 -14.84
CA LEU A 83 -1.22 9.00 -15.51
C LEU A 83 -1.28 7.81 -14.56
N THR A 84 -0.87 7.99 -13.30
CA THR A 84 -1.01 6.98 -12.23
C THR A 84 -2.48 6.62 -11.99
N GLN A 85 -3.38 7.62 -11.96
CA GLN A 85 -4.83 7.38 -11.89
C GLN A 85 -5.33 6.60 -13.12
N ILE A 86 -4.97 7.04 -14.34
CA ILE A 86 -5.39 6.36 -15.58
C ILE A 86 -4.94 4.89 -15.56
N LEU A 87 -3.66 4.65 -15.26
CA LEU A 87 -3.09 3.31 -15.20
C LEU A 87 -3.86 2.42 -14.21
N SER A 88 -4.06 2.89 -12.98
CA SER A 88 -4.80 2.16 -11.95
C SER A 88 -6.25 1.86 -12.37
N HIS A 89 -6.96 2.88 -12.86
CA HIS A 89 -8.36 2.73 -13.28
C HIS A 89 -8.52 1.78 -14.46
N CYS A 90 -7.61 1.81 -15.44
CA CYS A 90 -7.64 0.93 -16.60
C CYS A 90 -7.37 -0.54 -16.23
N CYS A 91 -6.46 -0.79 -15.29
CA CYS A 91 -6.12 -2.14 -14.87
C CYS A 91 -7.23 -2.84 -14.06
N VAL A 92 -8.03 -2.10 -13.29
CA VAL A 92 -9.09 -2.70 -12.45
C VAL A 92 -10.32 -3.10 -13.28
N GLY A 93 -10.69 -4.38 -13.23
CA GLY A 93 -11.85 -4.93 -13.97
C GLY A 93 -11.60 -5.09 -15.47
N LEU A 94 -10.34 -5.08 -15.91
CA LEU A 94 -9.92 -5.46 -17.26
C LEU A 94 -9.93 -6.98 -17.41
N GLU A 95 -10.33 -7.47 -18.59
CA GLU A 95 -10.31 -8.88 -18.95
C GLU A 95 -9.22 -9.11 -20.01
N PRO A 96 -7.96 -9.41 -19.63
CA PRO A 96 -6.81 -9.39 -20.55
C PRO A 96 -6.86 -10.47 -21.64
N GLY A 97 -7.73 -11.48 -21.53
CA GLY A 97 -7.91 -12.50 -22.55
C GLY A 97 -6.70 -13.41 -22.70
N GLU A 98 -6.12 -13.47 -23.90
CA GLU A 98 -4.96 -14.33 -24.21
C GLU A 98 -3.68 -13.89 -23.48
N ASP A 99 -3.55 -12.60 -23.16
CA ASP A 99 -2.36 -12.01 -22.53
C ASP A 99 -2.46 -11.96 -20.99
N ALA A 100 -3.35 -12.79 -20.41
CA ALA A 100 -3.60 -12.80 -18.97
C ALA A 100 -2.34 -13.07 -18.14
N GLU A 101 -1.47 -13.98 -18.58
CA GLU A 101 -0.26 -14.32 -17.86
C GLU A 101 0.69 -13.12 -17.73
N GLU A 102 0.96 -12.43 -18.85
CA GLU A 102 1.79 -11.22 -18.87
C GLU A 102 1.15 -10.09 -18.03
N PHE A 103 -0.18 -9.90 -18.17
CA PHE A 103 -0.90 -8.89 -17.42
C PHE A 103 -0.78 -9.08 -15.90
N TYR A 104 -1.08 -10.28 -15.40
CA TYR A 104 -1.11 -10.56 -13.97
C TYR A 104 0.28 -10.74 -13.35
N ASN A 105 1.24 -11.32 -14.08
CA ASN A 105 2.55 -11.64 -13.52
C ASN A 105 3.63 -10.59 -13.79
N GLU A 106 3.46 -9.75 -14.80
CA GLU A 106 4.47 -8.74 -15.18
C GLU A 106 3.92 -7.32 -15.04
N LEU A 107 2.84 -7.00 -15.76
CA LEU A 107 2.34 -5.62 -15.86
C LEU A 107 1.82 -5.11 -14.51
N LEU A 108 0.94 -5.86 -13.85
CA LEU A 108 0.34 -5.45 -12.58
C LEU A 108 1.38 -5.28 -11.44
N PRO A 109 2.30 -6.24 -11.19
CA PRO A 109 3.39 -6.04 -10.24
C PRO A 109 4.26 -4.83 -10.57
N SER A 110 4.59 -4.62 -11.85
CA SER A 110 5.39 -3.48 -12.28
C SER A 110 4.69 -2.14 -12.06
N ALA A 111 3.37 -2.09 -12.24
CA ALA A 111 2.56 -0.90 -11.97
C ALA A 111 2.51 -0.59 -10.47
N ALA A 112 2.28 -1.60 -9.62
CA ALA A 112 2.28 -1.43 -8.17
C ALA A 112 3.64 -0.95 -7.66
N GLU A 113 4.73 -1.55 -8.14
CA GLU A 113 6.09 -1.16 -7.76
C GLU A 113 6.42 0.28 -8.22
N ASN A 114 6.02 0.66 -9.44
CA ASN A 114 6.18 2.04 -9.91
C ASN A 114 5.46 3.04 -9.01
N PHE A 115 4.24 2.75 -8.54
CA PHE A 115 3.54 3.65 -7.62
C PHE A 115 4.30 3.83 -6.29
N LEU A 116 4.95 2.78 -5.79
CA LEU A 116 5.79 2.88 -4.60
C LEU A 116 7.05 3.71 -4.86
N VAL A 117 7.69 3.55 -6.02
CA VAL A 117 8.84 4.39 -6.44
C VAL A 117 8.43 5.86 -6.50
N LEU A 118 7.29 6.17 -7.12
CA LEU A 118 6.76 7.54 -7.20
C LEU A 118 6.45 8.10 -5.82
N GLY A 119 5.85 7.29 -4.93
CA GLY A 119 5.63 7.67 -3.53
C GLY A 119 6.94 8.03 -2.81
N ARG A 120 8.02 7.26 -3.04
CA ARG A 120 9.36 7.53 -2.48
C ARG A 120 9.98 8.82 -3.01
N GLN A 121 9.82 9.09 -4.30
CA GLN A 121 10.29 10.32 -4.91
C GLN A 121 9.52 11.54 -4.35
N LEU A 122 8.19 11.45 -4.25
CA LEU A 122 7.34 12.47 -3.64
C LEU A 122 7.70 12.72 -2.17
N GLN A 123 7.93 11.65 -1.39
CA GLN A 123 8.43 11.76 -0.02
C GLN A 123 9.75 12.54 0.04
N THR A 124 10.69 12.25 -0.87
CA THR A 124 11.99 12.92 -0.94
C THR A 124 11.83 14.40 -1.29
N CYS A 125 11.01 14.72 -2.30
CA CYS A 125 10.68 16.10 -2.65
C CYS A 125 10.03 16.83 -1.46
N PHE A 126 9.08 16.20 -0.77
CA PHE A 126 8.36 16.78 0.35
C PHE A 126 9.30 17.14 1.52
N ILE A 127 10.24 16.25 1.85
CA ILE A 127 11.23 16.49 2.91
C ILE A 127 12.14 17.67 2.55
N ASN A 128 12.52 17.78 1.27
CA ASN A 128 13.43 18.83 0.78
C ASN A 128 12.74 20.16 0.49
N ALA A 129 11.41 20.19 0.38
CA ALA A 129 10.66 21.40 0.11
C ALA A 129 10.82 22.41 1.25
N ALA A 130 11.09 23.67 0.90
CA ALA A 130 11.29 24.74 1.87
C ALA A 130 9.99 25.49 2.18
N LYS A 131 9.09 25.60 1.20
CA LYS A 131 7.84 26.38 1.28
C LYS A 131 6.68 25.50 1.72
N ALA A 132 5.74 26.09 2.47
CA ALA A 132 4.56 25.37 2.95
C ALA A 132 3.62 25.03 1.77
N GLU A 133 3.44 25.95 0.83
CA GLU A 133 2.55 25.77 -0.32
C GLU A 133 3.04 24.61 -1.22
N GLU A 134 4.35 24.52 -1.42
CA GLU A 134 4.99 23.43 -2.16
C GLU A 134 4.79 22.06 -1.45
N LYS A 135 4.84 22.06 -0.11
CA LYS A 135 4.57 20.85 0.67
C LYS A 135 3.13 20.39 0.54
N ASP A 136 2.17 21.32 0.54
CA ASP A 136 0.76 20.99 0.39
C ASP A 136 0.47 20.41 -1.00
N GLU A 137 1.07 20.96 -2.05
CA GLU A 137 1.00 20.41 -3.42
C GLU A 137 1.62 19.01 -3.50
N LEU A 138 2.82 18.81 -2.96
CA LEU A 138 3.49 17.51 -2.96
C LEU A 138 2.72 16.46 -2.15
N LEU A 139 2.11 16.85 -1.03
CA LEU A 139 1.26 15.97 -0.24
C LEU A 139 -0.01 15.58 -1.01
N HIS A 140 -0.61 16.51 -1.76
CA HIS A 140 -1.74 16.22 -2.62
C HIS A 140 -1.39 15.19 -3.71
N PHE A 141 -0.24 15.36 -4.38
CA PHE A 141 0.22 14.37 -5.37
C PHE A 141 0.55 13.01 -4.73
N PHE A 142 1.12 13.01 -3.52
CA PHE A 142 1.37 11.78 -2.76
C PHE A 142 0.08 11.03 -2.47
N GLN A 143 -0.96 11.73 -2.01
CA GLN A 143 -2.29 11.15 -1.77
C GLN A 143 -2.87 10.54 -3.04
N ILE A 144 -2.79 11.22 -4.19
CA ILE A 144 -3.27 10.67 -5.46
C ILE A 144 -2.55 9.36 -5.81
N VAL A 145 -1.23 9.30 -5.63
CA VAL A 145 -0.45 8.08 -5.92
C VAL A 145 -0.84 6.95 -4.96
N THR A 146 -0.97 7.22 -3.66
CA THR A 146 -1.36 6.19 -2.68
C THR A 146 -2.79 5.72 -2.87
N ASP A 147 -3.72 6.62 -3.22
CA ASP A 147 -5.11 6.28 -3.50
C ASP A 147 -5.23 5.44 -4.78
N SER A 148 -4.41 5.75 -5.79
CA SER A 148 -4.34 4.96 -7.03
C SER A 148 -3.76 3.58 -6.78
N LEU A 149 -2.74 3.44 -5.91
CA LEU A 149 -2.25 2.15 -5.48
C LEU A 149 -3.33 1.37 -4.73
N PHE A 150 -4.03 2.02 -3.78
CA PHE A 150 -5.09 1.38 -3.03
C PHE A 150 -6.25 0.90 -3.93
N TRP A 151 -6.64 1.70 -4.92
CA TRP A 151 -7.63 1.29 -5.93
C TRP A 151 -7.17 0.06 -6.71
N LEU A 152 -5.89 0.01 -7.12
CA LEU A 152 -5.32 -1.12 -7.83
C LEU A 152 -5.36 -2.40 -6.97
N LEU A 153 -4.97 -2.30 -5.70
CA LEU A 153 -5.01 -3.41 -4.73
C LEU A 153 -6.43 -3.90 -4.46
N GLY A 154 -7.40 -2.99 -4.39
CA GLY A 154 -8.81 -3.35 -4.24
C GLY A 154 -9.37 -4.15 -5.43
N GLY A 155 -8.82 -3.96 -6.62
CA GLY A 155 -9.16 -4.74 -7.81
C GLY A 155 -8.37 -6.04 -7.98
N HIS A 156 -7.16 -6.10 -7.42
CA HIS A 156 -6.18 -7.18 -7.60
C HIS A 156 -5.48 -7.47 -6.26
N VAL A 157 -6.17 -8.22 -5.39
CA VAL A 157 -5.72 -8.48 -4.01
C VAL A 157 -4.40 -9.26 -3.95
N GLU A 158 -4.09 -10.01 -5.00
CA GLU A 158 -2.85 -10.78 -5.16
C GLU A 158 -1.59 -9.88 -5.08
N LEU A 159 -1.73 -8.60 -5.44
CA LEU A 159 -0.64 -7.62 -5.40
C LEU A 159 -0.27 -7.16 -3.98
N ILE A 160 -1.12 -7.44 -2.97
CA ILE A 160 -0.87 -7.02 -1.59
C ILE A 160 0.48 -7.59 -1.10
N GLN A 161 0.79 -8.84 -1.43
CA GLN A 161 2.06 -9.47 -1.04
C GLN A 161 3.26 -8.77 -1.68
N ASN A 162 3.15 -8.37 -2.95
CA ASN A 162 4.20 -7.66 -3.67
C ASN A 162 4.46 -6.31 -3.00
N VAL A 163 3.39 -5.57 -2.67
CA VAL A 163 3.49 -4.26 -2.02
C VAL A 163 4.09 -4.36 -0.62
N LEU A 164 3.60 -5.28 0.23
CA LEU A 164 4.08 -5.42 1.60
C LEU A 164 5.55 -5.88 1.69
N GLN A 165 6.06 -6.55 0.65
CA GLN A 165 7.47 -6.99 0.56
C GLN A 165 8.39 -6.00 -0.13
N SER A 166 7.86 -5.00 -0.82
CA SER A 166 8.67 -4.02 -1.55
C SER A 166 9.53 -3.20 -0.59
N ASP A 167 10.83 -3.12 -0.88
CA ASP A 167 11.76 -2.26 -0.13
C ASP A 167 11.32 -0.79 -0.19
N HIS A 168 10.67 -0.36 -1.28
CA HIS A 168 10.12 0.99 -1.38
C HIS A 168 8.97 1.23 -0.42
N PHE A 169 8.07 0.26 -0.25
CA PHE A 169 7.01 0.35 0.76
C PHE A 169 7.57 0.36 2.19
N LEU A 170 8.50 -0.55 2.50
CA LEU A 170 9.13 -0.61 3.82
C LEU A 170 9.85 0.70 4.16
N HIS A 171 10.53 1.31 3.18
CA HIS A 171 11.15 2.61 3.40
C HIS A 171 10.14 3.77 3.49
N LEU A 172 9.01 3.71 2.78
CA LEU A 172 7.91 4.68 2.96
C LEU A 172 7.37 4.63 4.40
N LEU A 173 7.23 3.43 4.95
CA LEU A 173 6.73 3.22 6.31
C LEU A 173 7.66 3.87 7.36
N GLN A 174 8.96 3.90 7.11
CA GLN A 174 9.97 4.55 7.96
C GLN A 174 9.94 6.09 7.93
N ALA A 175 8.93 6.72 7.31
CA ALA A 175 8.82 8.18 7.29
C ALA A 175 8.71 8.79 8.71
N ASP A 176 9.61 9.71 9.03
CA ASP A 176 9.59 10.47 10.29
C ASP A 176 8.62 11.66 10.24
N ASN A 177 8.38 12.22 9.06
CA ASN A 177 7.44 13.33 8.91
C ASN A 177 6.01 12.88 9.23
N VAL A 178 5.30 13.67 10.03
CA VAL A 178 3.96 13.32 10.52
C VAL A 178 2.94 13.17 9.40
N GLN A 179 2.96 14.02 8.36
CA GLN A 179 1.96 13.99 7.28
C GLN A 179 2.15 12.75 6.40
N ILE A 180 3.35 12.53 5.88
CA ILE A 180 3.67 11.35 5.07
C ILE A 180 3.54 10.08 5.90
N GLY A 181 4.08 10.07 7.13
CA GLY A 181 4.00 8.92 8.03
C GLY A 181 2.56 8.54 8.37
N SER A 182 1.67 9.51 8.60
CA SER A 182 0.25 9.23 8.83
C SER A 182 -0.43 8.66 7.59
N ALA A 183 -0.13 9.19 6.40
CA ALA A 183 -0.69 8.69 5.15
C ALA A 183 -0.25 7.24 4.85
N VAL A 184 1.03 6.92 5.04
CA VAL A 184 1.55 5.55 4.82
C VAL A 184 1.01 4.57 5.87
N MET A 185 0.90 4.99 7.13
CA MET A 185 0.30 4.16 8.20
C MET A 185 -1.18 3.87 7.92
N MET A 186 -1.93 4.85 7.42
CA MET A 186 -3.32 4.68 7.00
C MET A 186 -3.42 3.74 5.78
N MET A 187 -2.52 3.88 4.82
CA MET A 187 -2.43 2.97 3.67
C MET A 187 -2.18 1.53 4.12
N LEU A 188 -1.22 1.28 5.02
CA LEU A 188 -0.99 -0.04 5.61
C LEU A 188 -2.25 -0.59 6.30
N GLN A 189 -2.95 0.26 7.07
CA GLN A 189 -4.18 -0.13 7.74
C GLN A 189 -5.26 -0.56 6.74
N ASN A 190 -5.44 0.21 5.68
CA ASN A 190 -6.43 -0.09 4.66
C ASN A 190 -6.06 -1.37 3.88
N ILE A 191 -4.78 -1.60 3.58
CA ILE A 191 -4.31 -2.85 2.94
C ILE A 191 -4.65 -4.07 3.80
N LEU A 192 -4.36 -4.00 5.10
CA LEU A 192 -4.63 -5.11 6.02
C LEU A 192 -6.13 -5.33 6.28
N GLN A 193 -6.96 -4.29 6.09
CA GLN A 193 -8.42 -4.44 6.12
C GLN A 193 -8.98 -5.14 4.88
N ILE A 194 -8.32 -5.04 3.72
CA ILE A 194 -8.69 -5.79 2.52
C ILE A 194 -8.36 -7.27 2.72
N ASN A 195 -7.10 -7.56 3.06
CA ASN A 195 -6.63 -8.93 3.28
C ASN A 195 -5.45 -8.97 4.25
N SER A 196 -5.74 -9.19 5.53
CA SER A 196 -4.70 -9.36 6.55
C SER A 196 -3.89 -10.65 6.36
N GLY A 197 -4.47 -11.69 5.75
CA GLY A 197 -3.84 -13.01 5.56
C GLY A 197 -2.55 -12.98 4.74
N ASP A 198 -2.40 -12.00 3.86
CA ASP A 198 -1.19 -11.84 3.07
C ASP A 198 0.02 -11.42 3.91
N LEU A 199 -0.20 -10.86 5.11
CA LEU A 199 0.87 -10.53 6.06
C LEU A 199 1.62 -11.77 6.58
N LEU A 200 1.01 -12.95 6.54
CA LEU A 200 1.69 -14.22 6.87
C LEU A 200 2.41 -14.85 5.68
N ARG A 201 2.10 -14.39 4.46
CA ARG A 201 2.65 -14.93 3.21
C ARG A 201 3.90 -14.18 2.74
N ILE A 202 4.17 -13.01 3.33
CA ILE A 202 5.38 -12.25 3.06
C ILE A 202 6.61 -12.84 3.73
N GLY A 203 7.79 -12.56 3.19
CA GLY A 203 9.05 -12.98 3.79
C GLY A 203 9.22 -12.46 5.22
N ARG A 204 9.80 -13.28 6.11
CA ARG A 204 10.01 -12.92 7.53
C ARG A 204 10.66 -11.55 7.71
N LYS A 205 11.66 -11.21 6.91
CA LYS A 205 12.34 -9.90 6.97
C LYS A 205 11.34 -8.75 6.81
N ALA A 206 10.44 -8.83 5.83
CA ALA A 206 9.43 -7.79 5.59
C ALA A 206 8.43 -7.73 6.75
N LEU A 207 7.94 -8.89 7.23
CA LEU A 207 7.05 -8.96 8.39
C LEU A 207 7.65 -8.28 9.64
N TYR A 208 8.88 -8.65 10.00
CA TYR A 208 9.58 -8.02 11.13
C TYR A 208 9.77 -6.51 10.89
N SER A 209 10.14 -6.10 9.67
CA SER A 209 10.31 -4.67 9.35
C SER A 209 9.02 -3.87 9.55
N ILE A 210 7.87 -4.42 9.15
CA ILE A 210 6.56 -3.79 9.35
C ILE A 210 6.22 -3.72 10.83
N LEU A 211 6.35 -4.83 11.56
CA LEU A 211 6.05 -4.88 12.99
C LEU A 211 6.95 -3.95 13.81
N ASP A 212 8.26 -4.00 13.56
CA ASP A 212 9.25 -3.17 14.24
C ASP A 212 8.97 -1.68 14.01
N GLU A 213 8.65 -1.28 12.78
CA GLU A 213 8.35 0.12 12.47
C GLU A 213 7.03 0.57 13.12
N VAL A 214 5.98 -0.25 13.09
CA VAL A 214 4.71 0.09 13.74
C VAL A 214 4.88 0.21 15.26
N ILE A 215 5.62 -0.72 15.88
CA ILE A 215 5.97 -0.66 17.31
C ILE A 215 6.82 0.57 17.60
N PHE A 216 7.84 0.83 16.79
CA PHE A 216 8.70 2.01 16.94
C PHE A 216 7.87 3.29 16.89
N LYS A 217 6.98 3.45 15.90
CA LYS A 217 6.11 4.63 15.80
C LYS A 217 5.18 4.76 17.00
N LEU A 218 4.65 3.67 17.55
CA LEU A 218 3.81 3.73 18.76
C LEU A 218 4.53 4.35 19.98
N PHE A 219 5.83 4.08 20.12
CA PHE A 219 6.61 4.53 21.27
C PHE A 219 7.37 5.84 21.04
N SER A 220 7.85 6.07 19.83
CA SER A 220 8.84 7.12 19.54
C SER A 220 8.22 8.41 19.01
N THR A 221 7.02 8.37 18.42
CA THR A 221 6.41 9.58 17.85
C THR A 221 5.68 10.42 18.90
N PRO A 222 5.77 11.76 18.84
CA PRO A 222 4.94 12.64 19.65
C PRO A 222 3.50 12.75 19.11
N SER A 223 3.23 12.31 17.88
CA SER A 223 1.92 12.46 17.23
C SER A 223 0.88 11.48 17.82
N PRO A 224 -0.21 11.96 18.46
CA PRO A 224 -1.24 11.09 19.01
C PRO A 224 -1.98 10.31 17.91
N VAL A 225 -2.11 10.89 16.71
CA VAL A 225 -2.74 10.25 15.55
C VAL A 225 -1.93 9.02 15.12
N ILE A 226 -0.61 9.17 14.96
CA ILE A 226 0.26 8.05 14.56
C ILE A 226 0.26 6.96 15.64
N ARG A 227 0.30 7.34 16.93
CA ARG A 227 0.22 6.35 18.03
C ARG A 227 -1.11 5.61 18.04
N SER A 228 -2.22 6.30 17.80
CA SER A 228 -3.54 5.69 17.68
C SER A 228 -3.58 4.70 16.51
N THR A 229 -3.13 5.11 15.32
CA THR A 229 -3.08 4.23 14.15
C THR A 229 -2.16 3.04 14.35
N ALA A 230 -0.98 3.22 14.96
CA ALA A 230 -0.07 2.13 15.29
C ALA A 230 -0.69 1.12 16.25
N THR A 231 -1.40 1.60 17.28
CA THR A 231 -2.13 0.74 18.21
C THR A 231 -3.20 -0.08 17.49
N LYS A 232 -3.99 0.57 16.63
CA LYS A 232 -5.04 -0.08 15.82
C LYS A 232 -4.47 -1.11 14.85
N LEU A 233 -3.33 -0.83 14.24
CA LEU A 233 -2.62 -1.76 13.36
C LEU A 233 -2.14 -3.00 14.12
N LEU A 234 -1.47 -2.83 15.26
CA LEU A 234 -1.02 -3.96 16.07
C LEU A 234 -2.18 -4.80 16.56
N LEU A 235 -3.27 -4.14 16.98
CA LEU A 235 -4.50 -4.82 17.37
C LEU A 235 -5.07 -5.63 16.20
N LEU A 236 -5.25 -5.01 15.03
CA LEU A 236 -5.74 -5.66 13.82
C LEU A 236 -4.90 -6.90 13.45
N MET A 237 -3.57 -6.78 13.46
CA MET A 237 -2.67 -7.89 13.13
C MET A 237 -2.76 -9.03 14.16
N ALA A 238 -2.81 -8.69 15.45
CA ALA A 238 -2.89 -9.65 16.54
C ALA A 238 -4.25 -10.37 16.61
N GLU A 239 -5.34 -9.68 16.30
CA GLU A 239 -6.69 -10.25 16.23
C GLU A 239 -6.87 -11.12 14.99
N SER A 240 -6.27 -10.73 13.86
CA SER A 240 -6.42 -11.45 12.60
C SER A 240 -5.64 -12.76 12.56
N HIS A 241 -4.47 -12.83 13.21
CA HIS A 241 -3.54 -13.95 13.08
C HIS A 241 -2.91 -14.37 14.41
N GLN A 242 -3.17 -15.62 14.81
CA GLN A 242 -2.59 -16.18 16.05
C GLN A 242 -1.06 -16.25 15.99
N GLU A 243 -0.48 -16.46 14.83
CA GLU A 243 0.97 -16.51 14.63
C GLU A 243 1.63 -15.17 14.97
N ILE A 244 0.99 -14.06 14.57
CA ILE A 244 1.48 -12.72 14.92
C ILE A 244 1.30 -12.47 16.41
N LEU A 245 0.17 -12.87 16.99
CA LEU A 245 -0.04 -12.75 18.43
C LEU A 245 1.01 -13.55 19.23
N ILE A 246 1.29 -14.79 18.83
CA ILE A 246 2.32 -15.64 19.43
C ILE A 246 3.69 -14.97 19.29
N LEU A 247 4.00 -14.44 18.11
CA LEU A 247 5.24 -13.71 17.83
C LEU A 247 5.39 -12.50 18.78
N LEU A 248 4.35 -11.67 18.93
CA LEU A 248 4.37 -10.50 19.81
C LEU A 248 4.47 -10.87 21.30
N ARG A 249 3.91 -12.03 21.71
CA ARG A 249 3.95 -12.51 23.10
C ARG A 249 5.28 -13.18 23.46
N GLN A 250 5.77 -14.06 22.60
CA GLN A 250 6.79 -15.06 22.93
C GLN A 250 8.15 -14.80 22.27
N SER A 251 8.20 -14.01 21.20
CA SER A 251 9.47 -13.70 20.54
C SER A 251 10.40 -12.91 21.47
N THR A 252 11.68 -13.31 21.49
CA THR A 252 12.72 -12.56 22.20
C THR A 252 12.86 -11.12 21.67
N CYS A 253 12.48 -10.88 20.41
CA CYS A 253 12.52 -9.55 19.78
C CYS A 253 11.55 -8.55 20.45
N TYR A 254 10.41 -9.03 20.96
CA TYR A 254 9.36 -8.19 21.54
C TYR A 254 9.23 -8.36 23.05
N LYS A 255 10.26 -8.92 23.68
CA LYS A 255 10.30 -9.10 25.14
C LYS A 255 10.14 -7.75 25.83
N GLY A 256 9.12 -7.65 26.69
CA GLY A 256 8.82 -6.43 27.44
C GLY A 256 7.84 -5.48 26.75
N LEU A 257 7.39 -5.76 25.52
CA LEU A 257 6.39 -4.95 24.80
C LEU A 257 5.16 -4.67 25.66
N ARG A 258 4.58 -5.70 26.29
CA ARG A 258 3.44 -5.56 27.22
C ARG A 258 3.74 -4.58 28.35
N SER A 259 4.90 -4.70 29.00
CA SER A 259 5.28 -3.81 30.11
C SER A 259 5.41 -2.36 29.65
N LEU A 260 5.94 -2.13 28.44
CA LEU A 260 6.03 -0.80 27.86
C LEU A 260 4.64 -0.22 27.54
N LEU A 261 3.73 -1.03 26.99
CA LEU A 261 2.35 -0.60 26.69
C LEU A 261 1.57 -0.26 27.96
N SER A 262 1.67 -1.07 29.02
CA SER A 262 0.99 -0.81 30.29
C SER A 262 1.44 0.50 30.95
N LYS A 263 2.67 0.95 30.72
CA LYS A 263 3.14 2.26 31.22
C LYS A 263 2.52 3.44 30.48
N GLN A 264 1.94 3.23 29.29
CA GLN A 264 1.32 4.29 28.49
C GLN A 264 -0.19 4.48 28.76
N GLU A 265 -0.78 3.65 29.62
CA GLU A 265 -2.24 3.59 29.84
C GLU A 265 -2.83 4.88 30.48
N THR A 266 -2.00 5.75 31.07
CA THR A 266 -2.47 6.98 31.70
C THR A 266 -2.74 8.10 30.69
N GLY A 267 -4.02 8.38 30.42
CA GLY A 267 -4.49 9.71 29.96
C GLY A 267 -4.55 9.95 28.44
N THR A 268 -4.62 8.93 27.59
CA THR A 268 -4.65 9.07 26.12
C THR A 268 -6.01 8.77 25.48
N GLU A 269 -6.34 9.46 24.38
CA GLU A 269 -7.62 9.33 23.64
C GLU A 269 -7.86 7.95 22.99
N PHE A 270 -6.81 7.14 22.79
CA PHE A 270 -6.86 5.79 22.21
C PHE A 270 -6.75 4.67 23.27
N SER A 271 -7.07 5.00 24.51
CA SER A 271 -6.93 4.09 25.65
C SER A 271 -7.75 2.81 25.54
N GLN A 272 -8.80 2.74 24.72
CA GLN A 272 -9.58 1.52 24.54
C GLN A 272 -8.82 0.46 23.72
N GLU A 273 -8.37 0.81 22.52
CA GLU A 273 -7.63 -0.09 21.65
C GLU A 273 -6.30 -0.51 22.29
N LEU A 274 -5.67 0.40 23.02
CA LEU A 274 -4.46 0.09 23.80
C LEU A 274 -4.75 -0.95 24.88
N ARG A 275 -5.86 -0.82 25.62
CA ARG A 275 -6.27 -1.81 26.63
C ARG A 275 -6.60 -3.16 26.00
N GLN A 276 -7.27 -3.17 24.85
CA GLN A 276 -7.55 -4.41 24.10
C GLN A 276 -6.25 -5.10 23.70
N LEU A 277 -5.29 -4.36 23.13
CA LEU A 277 -3.99 -4.90 22.76
C LEU A 277 -3.22 -5.45 23.99
N ILE A 278 -3.22 -4.73 25.12
CA ILE A 278 -2.61 -5.22 26.37
C ILE A 278 -3.29 -6.50 26.85
N GLY A 279 -4.62 -6.56 26.76
CA GLY A 279 -5.41 -7.75 27.08
C GLY A 279 -5.03 -8.94 26.22
N LEU A 280 -4.91 -8.73 24.90
CA LEU A 280 -4.45 -9.76 23.96
C LEU A 280 -3.00 -10.16 24.23
N LEU A 281 -2.10 -9.27 24.61
CA LEU A 281 -0.71 -9.64 24.92
C LEU A 281 -0.54 -10.27 26.30
N SER A 282 -1.59 -10.28 27.12
CA SER A 282 -1.57 -10.99 28.40
C SER A 282 -1.70 -12.49 28.16
N PRO A 283 -0.97 -13.33 28.92
CA PRO A 283 -1.13 -14.77 28.80
C PRO A 283 -2.58 -15.13 29.10
N THR A 284 -3.22 -15.84 28.17
CA THR A 284 -4.49 -16.50 28.45
C THR A 284 -4.22 -17.52 29.56
N VAL A 285 -4.99 -17.45 30.64
CA VAL A 285 -4.88 -18.24 31.89
C VAL A 285 -4.55 -19.74 31.67
N TYR A 286 -4.86 -20.30 30.50
CA TYR A 286 -4.48 -21.66 30.10
C TYR A 286 -2.96 -21.93 29.96
N GLN A 287 -2.13 -20.95 29.59
CA GLN A 287 -0.66 -21.13 29.51
C GLN A 287 0.03 -21.00 30.87
N GLU A 288 -0.51 -20.19 31.79
CA GLU A 288 -0.03 -20.15 33.18
C GLU A 288 -0.28 -21.48 33.90
N VAL A 289 -1.38 -22.18 33.57
CA VAL A 289 -1.69 -23.50 34.14
C VAL A 289 -0.76 -24.57 33.58
N GLU A 290 -0.38 -24.55 32.30
CA GLU A 290 0.61 -25.49 31.74
C GLU A 290 2.03 -25.24 32.29
N GLU A 291 2.46 -23.99 32.40
CA GLU A 291 3.76 -23.65 33.00
C GLU A 291 3.80 -23.95 34.51
N GLN A 292 2.70 -23.71 35.25
CA GLN A 292 2.60 -24.09 36.66
C GLN A 292 2.49 -25.61 36.86
N ILE A 293 1.76 -26.34 36.01
CA ILE A 293 1.68 -27.81 36.08
C ILE A 293 3.03 -28.44 35.75
N GLN A 294 3.78 -27.90 34.78
CA GLN A 294 5.13 -28.38 34.47
C GLN A 294 6.10 -28.10 35.62
N THR A 295 6.04 -26.89 36.22
CA THR A 295 6.84 -26.55 37.40
C THR A 295 6.48 -27.41 38.63
N ILE A 296 5.21 -27.77 38.82
CA ILE A 296 4.77 -28.67 39.90
C ILE A 296 5.19 -30.12 39.63
N LYS A 297 5.19 -30.58 38.38
CA LYS A 297 5.69 -31.92 38.01
C LYS A 297 7.20 -32.05 38.20
N ASP A 298 7.96 -30.99 37.88
CA ASP A 298 9.41 -30.97 38.05
C ASP A 298 9.81 -30.89 39.55
N VAL A 299 8.96 -30.31 40.41
CA VAL A 299 9.15 -30.30 41.87
C VAL A 299 8.62 -31.58 42.55
N ALA A 300 7.63 -32.25 41.97
CA ALA A 300 7.07 -33.50 42.50
C ALA A 300 7.80 -34.77 42.05
N GLY A 301 8.69 -34.66 41.04
CA GLY A 301 9.51 -35.76 40.54
C GLY A 301 10.80 -36.05 41.32
N ASP A 302 11.10 -35.26 42.36
CA ASP A 302 12.34 -35.36 43.16
C ASP A 302 12.05 -35.86 44.60
N LYS A 303 11.27 -36.95 44.70
CA LYS A 303 11.10 -37.75 45.91
C LYS A 303 11.24 -39.24 45.65
#